data_AF-A0A660M7C9-F1
#
_entry.id   AF-A0A660M7C9-F1
#
_cell.length_a   1.000
_cell.length_b   1.000
_cell.length_c   1.000
_cell.angle_alpha   90.00
_cell.angle_beta   90.00
_cell.angle_gamma   90.00
#
_symmetry.space_group_name_H-M   'P 1'
#
loop_
_entity.id
_entity.type
_entity.pdbx_description
1 polymer ?
#
loop_
_entity_poly.entity_id
_entity_poly.type
_entity_poly.pdbx_seq_one_letter_code
_entity_poly.pdbx_strand_id
1 'polypeptide(L)'
;TTLSETITRVNKLKKQLEEQKKEVERVLADQKNAREALAAKEREQADLLARTQNEEANYQKLTADRESEKARVQKAQQDAIQAAIRNAGGGGSLGITSGDGSMGGYPWAGGCTVDANALSHGGASGGGEDPLGYGCRQCVSYTAWKTYQKTGYAPRYWGNANMWPNAARNAGFSTGRTPRANALGVISAGQYGHIVYIEGYDAGSNTVRISQFNYFNAGGPGWGHYSEMTVPASTYDTYIYL
;
A
#
# COMPACT_ATOMS: atom_id res chain seq x y z
N THR A 1 -3.78 -84.91 -49.38
CA THR A 1 -3.28 -84.50 -48.05
C THR A 1 -3.12 -85.74 -47.22
N THR A 2 -1.89 -86.08 -46.84
CA THR A 2 -1.64 -87.26 -46.02
C THR A 2 -1.97 -86.95 -44.56
N LEU A 3 -2.37 -87.97 -43.78
CA LEU A 3 -2.64 -87.82 -42.34
C LEU A 3 -1.47 -87.14 -41.60
N SER A 4 -0.24 -87.37 -42.05
CA SER A 4 1.00 -86.78 -41.55
C SER A 4 1.09 -85.25 -41.72
N GLU A 5 0.67 -84.73 -42.88
CA GLU A 5 0.65 -83.28 -43.15
C GLU A 5 -0.36 -82.55 -42.24
N THR A 6 -1.52 -83.17 -42.02
CA THR A 6 -2.57 -82.64 -41.14
C THR A 6 -2.10 -82.60 -39.68
N ILE A 7 -1.47 -83.67 -39.19
CA ILE A 7 -0.91 -83.74 -37.82
C ILE A 7 0.17 -82.66 -37.62
N THR A 8 1.05 -82.47 -38.61
CA THR A 8 2.10 -81.44 -38.57
C THR A 8 1.51 -80.03 -38.48
N ARG A 9 0.45 -79.74 -39.26
CA ARG A 9 -0.23 -78.45 -39.25
C ARG A 9 -0.97 -78.18 -37.94
N VAL A 10 -1.62 -79.19 -37.36
CA VAL A 10 -2.29 -79.09 -36.05
C VAL A 10 -1.27 -78.80 -34.94
N ASN A 11 -0.11 -79.46 -34.95
CA ASN A 11 0.94 -79.22 -33.96
C ASN A 11 1.53 -77.81 -34.08
N LYS A 12 1.72 -77.31 -35.31
CA LYS A 12 2.18 -75.93 -35.55
C LYS A 12 1.16 -74.90 -35.03
N LEU A 13 -0.13 -75.10 -35.33
CA LEU A 13 -1.20 -74.21 -34.86
C LEU A 13 -1.35 -74.23 -33.32
N LYS A 14 -1.23 -75.40 -32.69
CA LYS A 14 -1.20 -75.50 -31.22
C LYS A 14 -0.05 -74.69 -30.62
N LYS A 15 1.15 -74.80 -31.19
CA LYS A 15 2.31 -74.04 -30.72
C LYS A 15 2.10 -72.52 -30.89
N GLN A 16 1.56 -72.10 -32.03
CA GLN A 16 1.22 -70.68 -32.28
C GLN A 16 0.14 -70.16 -31.34
N LEU A 17 -0.86 -70.97 -31.01
CA LEU A 17 -1.93 -70.58 -30.08
C LEU A 17 -1.40 -70.41 -28.64
N GLU A 18 -0.50 -71.29 -28.19
CA GLU A 18 0.18 -71.16 -26.89
C GLU A 18 1.07 -69.91 -26.84
N GLU A 19 1.81 -69.62 -27.92
CA GLU A 19 2.62 -68.40 -28.04
C GLU A 19 1.75 -67.13 -28.01
N GLN A 20 0.65 -67.11 -28.77
CA GLN A 20 -0.30 -65.99 -28.80
C GLN A 20 -1.02 -65.80 -27.46
N LYS A 21 -1.38 -66.88 -26.77
CA LYS A 21 -2.00 -66.82 -25.44
C LYS A 21 -1.05 -66.18 -24.43
N LYS A 22 0.22 -66.59 -24.44
CA LYS A 22 1.26 -66.02 -23.58
C LYS A 22 1.51 -64.53 -23.88
N GLU A 23 1.43 -64.14 -25.16
CA GLU A 23 1.56 -62.74 -25.56
C GLU A 23 0.35 -61.90 -25.13
N VAL A 24 -0.87 -62.41 -25.27
CA VAL A 24 -2.09 -61.73 -24.79
C VAL A 24 -2.07 -61.56 -23.27
N GLU A 25 -1.64 -62.59 -22.51
CA GLU A 25 -1.49 -62.50 -21.05
C GLU A 25 -0.47 -61.42 -20.66
N ARG A 26 0.65 -61.30 -21.40
CA ARG A 26 1.66 -60.25 -21.19
C ARG A 26 1.09 -58.85 -21.49
N VAL A 27 0.40 -58.69 -22.63
CA VAL A 27 -0.22 -57.42 -23.01
C VAL A 27 -1.31 -57.00 -22.02
N LEU A 28 -2.09 -57.95 -21.51
CA LEU A 28 -3.11 -57.69 -20.49
C LEU A 28 -2.47 -57.20 -19.18
N ALA A 29 -1.35 -57.82 -18.77
CA ALA A 29 -0.58 -57.39 -17.61
C ALA A 29 0.01 -55.98 -17.82
N ASP A 30 0.58 -55.70 -18.99
CA ASP A 30 1.11 -54.38 -19.34
C ASP A 30 0.01 -53.30 -19.36
N GLN A 31 -1.17 -53.61 -19.91
CA GLN A 31 -2.33 -52.71 -19.88
C GLN A 31 -2.84 -52.44 -18.47
N LYS A 32 -2.83 -53.46 -17.59
CA LYS A 32 -3.21 -53.29 -16.18
C LYS A 32 -2.21 -52.36 -15.47
N ASN A 33 -0.92 -52.59 -15.64
CA ASN A 33 0.14 -51.76 -15.06
C ASN A 33 0.06 -50.30 -15.58
N ALA A 34 -0.18 -50.11 -16.88
CA ALA A 34 -0.33 -48.79 -17.48
C ALA A 34 -1.55 -48.04 -16.93
N ARG A 35 -2.68 -48.72 -16.71
CA ARG A 35 -3.88 -48.12 -16.08
C ARG A 35 -3.62 -47.72 -14.63
N GLU A 36 -2.92 -48.55 -13.87
CA GLU A 36 -2.56 -48.22 -12.48
C GLU A 36 -1.60 -47.04 -12.40
N ALA A 37 -0.62 -46.95 -13.31
CA ALA A 37 0.30 -45.82 -13.41
C ALA A 37 -0.42 -44.53 -13.83
N LEU A 38 -1.38 -44.60 -14.76
CA LEU A 38 -2.18 -43.45 -15.16
C LEU A 38 -3.04 -42.95 -14.00
N ALA A 39 -3.73 -43.85 -13.29
CA ALA A 39 -4.53 -43.49 -12.10
C ALA A 39 -3.66 -42.90 -10.97
N ALA A 40 -2.40 -43.32 -10.84
CA ALA A 40 -1.45 -42.69 -9.93
C ALA A 40 -1.10 -41.26 -10.36
N LYS A 41 -0.85 -41.04 -11.66
CA LYS A 41 -0.53 -39.72 -12.22
C LYS A 41 -1.70 -38.75 -12.16
N GLU A 42 -2.93 -39.20 -12.40
CA GLU A 42 -4.14 -38.39 -12.24
C GLU A 42 -4.34 -37.94 -10.78
N ARG A 43 -4.06 -38.81 -9.80
CA ARG A 43 -4.10 -38.46 -8.37
C ARG A 43 -3.02 -37.46 -8.00
N GLU A 44 -1.80 -37.64 -8.49
CA GLU A 44 -0.70 -36.69 -8.29
C GLU A 44 -1.03 -35.31 -8.89
N GLN A 45 -1.61 -35.27 -10.09
CA GLN A 45 -2.06 -34.03 -10.71
C GLN A 45 -3.19 -33.36 -9.90
N ALA A 46 -4.16 -34.13 -9.40
CA ALA A 46 -5.23 -33.62 -8.56
C ALA A 46 -4.70 -33.02 -7.23
N ASP A 47 -3.72 -33.68 -6.59
CA ASP A 47 -3.07 -33.17 -5.38
C ASP A 47 -2.31 -31.85 -5.65
N LEU A 48 -1.53 -31.80 -6.74
CA LEU A 48 -0.82 -30.58 -7.14
C LEU A 48 -1.79 -29.42 -7.40
N LEU A 49 -2.89 -29.68 -8.12
CA LEU A 49 -3.92 -28.66 -8.37
C LEU A 49 -4.56 -28.18 -7.07
N ALA A 50 -4.96 -29.09 -6.18
CA ALA A 50 -5.56 -28.73 -4.89
C ALA A 50 -4.61 -27.90 -4.01
N ARG A 51 -3.31 -28.24 -4.00
CA ARG A 51 -2.29 -27.47 -3.28
C ARG A 51 -2.13 -26.06 -3.85
N THR A 52 -2.01 -25.93 -5.17
CA THR A 52 -1.88 -24.60 -5.82
C THR A 52 -3.11 -23.71 -5.58
N GLN A 53 -4.32 -24.28 -5.65
CA GLN A 53 -5.56 -23.53 -5.40
C GLN A 53 -5.67 -23.05 -3.95
N ASN A 54 -5.26 -23.88 -2.98
CA ASN A 54 -5.24 -23.49 -1.57
C ASN A 54 -4.22 -22.37 -1.28
N GLU A 55 -3.03 -22.44 -1.90
CA GLU A 55 -2.03 -21.40 -1.77
C GLU A 55 -2.54 -20.07 -2.34
N GLU A 56 -3.12 -20.09 -3.55
CA GLU A 56 -3.72 -18.91 -4.18
C GLU A 56 -4.84 -18.30 -3.32
N ALA A 57 -5.76 -19.12 -2.81
CA ALA A 57 -6.83 -18.67 -1.93
C ALA A 57 -6.30 -18.03 -0.64
N ASN A 58 -5.23 -18.59 -0.05
CA ASN A 58 -4.57 -18.02 1.13
C ASN A 58 -3.91 -16.67 0.82
N TYR A 59 -3.23 -16.53 -0.32
CA TYR A 59 -2.65 -15.25 -0.74
C TYR A 59 -3.71 -14.19 -1.03
N GLN A 60 -4.80 -14.56 -1.69
CA GLN A 60 -5.93 -13.66 -1.94
C GLN A 60 -6.54 -13.18 -0.62
N LYS A 61 -6.75 -14.10 0.34
CA LYS A 61 -7.23 -13.75 1.68
C LYS A 61 -6.28 -12.79 2.41
N LEU A 62 -4.98 -13.09 2.44
CA LEU A 62 -3.99 -12.22 3.10
C LEU A 62 -3.94 -10.83 2.46
N THR A 63 -4.10 -10.75 1.14
CA THR A 63 -4.14 -9.48 0.42
C THR A 63 -5.40 -8.69 0.80
N ALA A 64 -6.57 -9.33 0.81
CA ALA A 64 -7.82 -8.70 1.23
C ALA A 64 -7.76 -8.21 2.70
N ASP A 65 -7.22 -9.04 3.60
CA ASP A 65 -7.03 -8.68 5.01
C ASP A 65 -6.10 -7.47 5.15
N ARG A 66 -5.01 -7.41 4.37
CA ARG A 66 -4.07 -6.27 4.37
C ARG A 66 -4.70 -4.99 3.81
N GLU A 67 -5.48 -5.08 2.74
CA GLU A 67 -6.17 -3.89 2.19
C GLU A 67 -7.22 -3.37 3.18
N SER A 68 -7.96 -4.26 3.84
CA SER A 68 -8.88 -3.90 4.94
C SER A 68 -8.15 -3.23 6.10
N GLU A 69 -7.00 -3.78 6.51
CA GLU A 69 -6.18 -3.20 7.57
C GLU A 69 -5.63 -1.81 7.20
N LYS A 70 -5.15 -1.63 5.96
CA LYS A 70 -4.71 -0.32 5.46
C LYS A 70 -5.83 0.72 5.52
N ALA A 71 -7.01 0.36 5.02
CA ALA A 71 -8.18 1.23 5.06
C ALA A 71 -8.57 1.59 6.51
N ARG A 72 -8.49 0.62 7.43
CA ARG A 72 -8.73 0.83 8.86
C ARG A 72 -7.74 1.82 9.48
N VAL A 73 -6.44 1.65 9.22
CA VAL A 73 -5.38 2.53 9.74
C VAL A 73 -5.54 3.95 9.18
N GLN A 74 -5.80 4.09 7.88
CA GLN A 74 -6.04 5.39 7.24
C GLN A 74 -7.27 6.09 7.82
N LYS A 75 -8.37 5.35 8.00
CA LYS A 75 -9.58 5.88 8.63
C LYS A 75 -9.30 6.31 10.06
N ALA A 76 -8.64 5.49 10.86
CA ALA A 76 -8.26 5.83 12.23
C ALA A 76 -7.37 7.07 12.29
N GLN A 77 -6.43 7.23 11.34
CA GLN A 77 -5.60 8.43 11.23
C GLN A 77 -6.44 9.68 10.96
N GLN A 78 -7.41 9.62 10.03
CA GLN A 78 -8.30 10.75 9.77
C GLN A 78 -9.20 11.06 10.97
N ASP A 79 -9.76 10.03 11.60
CA ASP A 79 -10.58 10.19 12.80
C ASP A 79 -9.79 10.86 13.94
N ALA A 80 -8.49 10.54 14.08
CA ALA A 80 -7.61 11.18 15.05
C ALA A 80 -7.35 12.66 14.74
N ILE A 81 -7.11 13.02 13.47
CA ILE A 81 -6.93 14.43 13.05
C ILE A 81 -8.23 15.22 13.29
N GLN A 82 -9.37 14.64 12.89
CA GLN A 82 -10.68 15.24 13.10
C GLN A 82 -11.01 15.39 14.59
N ALA A 83 -10.64 14.41 15.42
CA ALA A 83 -10.79 14.51 16.86
C ALA A 83 -9.93 15.62 17.46
N ALA A 84 -8.67 15.79 17.00
CA ALA A 84 -7.82 16.89 17.45
C ALA A 84 -8.45 18.26 17.15
N ILE A 85 -8.97 18.44 15.93
CA ILE A 85 -9.67 19.67 15.53
C ILE A 85 -10.93 19.91 16.38
N ARG A 86 -11.78 18.88 16.55
CA ARG A 86 -13.00 18.99 17.37
C ARG A 86 -12.69 19.30 18.84
N ASN A 87 -11.72 18.61 19.43
CA ASN A 87 -11.31 18.80 20.83
C ASN A 87 -10.72 20.19 21.07
N ALA A 88 -10.11 20.79 20.04
CA ALA A 88 -9.62 22.16 20.07
C ALA A 88 -10.73 23.23 19.96
N GLY A 89 -12.00 22.82 19.83
CA GLY A 89 -13.15 23.71 19.65
C GLY A 89 -13.50 23.99 18.18
N GLY A 90 -12.85 23.32 17.23
CA GLY A 90 -13.03 23.49 15.78
C GLY A 90 -14.25 22.78 15.21
N GLY A 91 -15.39 22.80 15.91
CA GLY A 91 -16.61 22.06 15.51
C GLY A 91 -17.49 22.72 14.43
N GLY A 92 -17.18 23.95 14.02
CA GLY A 92 -17.90 24.67 12.94
C GLY A 92 -17.48 24.24 11.54
N SER A 93 -18.07 24.85 10.49
CA SER A 93 -17.61 24.67 9.10
C SER A 93 -16.14 25.06 9.01
N LEU A 94 -15.26 24.06 9.07
CA LEU A 94 -13.84 24.21 8.84
C LEU A 94 -13.73 24.83 7.46
N GLY A 95 -13.25 26.07 7.36
CA GLY A 95 -13.14 26.80 6.10
C GLY A 95 -12.08 26.19 5.19
N ILE A 96 -12.26 24.92 4.82
CA ILE A 96 -11.41 24.14 3.95
C ILE A 96 -11.58 24.71 2.56
N THR A 97 -10.49 25.18 2.00
CA THR A 97 -10.44 25.60 0.59
C THR A 97 -9.35 24.82 -0.12
N SER A 98 -9.46 24.72 -1.44
CA SER A 98 -8.41 24.19 -2.31
C SER A 98 -7.21 25.15 -2.44
N GLY A 99 -7.24 26.31 -1.78
CA GLY A 99 -6.26 27.39 -1.90
C GLY A 99 -6.14 27.99 -3.30
N ASP A 100 -5.03 28.67 -3.55
CA ASP A 100 -4.82 29.57 -4.70
C ASP A 100 -4.42 28.88 -6.03
N GLY A 101 -4.57 27.56 -6.14
CA GLY A 101 -4.19 26.79 -7.33
C GLY A 101 -2.67 26.66 -7.57
N SER A 102 -1.85 27.50 -6.92
CA SER A 102 -0.38 27.37 -6.92
C SER A 102 0.13 26.33 -5.92
N MET A 103 -0.78 25.78 -5.10
CA MET A 103 -0.49 24.80 -4.05
C MET A 103 0.59 25.30 -3.08
N GLY A 104 0.52 26.59 -2.76
CA GLY A 104 1.49 27.29 -1.92
C GLY A 104 2.88 27.42 -2.53
N GLY A 105 3.05 27.11 -3.84
CA GLY A 105 4.33 27.08 -4.56
C GLY A 105 5.02 25.71 -4.59
N TYR A 106 4.34 24.64 -4.15
CA TYR A 106 4.93 23.30 -4.03
C TYR A 106 5.33 22.72 -5.41
N PRO A 107 6.64 22.47 -5.66
CA PRO A 107 7.16 22.24 -7.02
C PRO A 107 6.92 20.82 -7.54
N TRP A 108 6.63 19.86 -6.66
CA TRP A 108 6.55 18.44 -7.01
C TRP A 108 5.10 17.93 -7.12
N ALA A 109 4.14 18.83 -7.35
CA ALA A 109 2.75 18.45 -7.62
C ALA A 109 2.56 17.88 -9.03
N GLY A 110 3.30 18.40 -10.01
CA GLY A 110 3.21 17.99 -11.42
C GLY A 110 3.72 16.56 -11.61
N GLY A 111 2.93 15.72 -12.30
CA GLY A 111 3.29 14.33 -12.56
C GLY A 111 3.26 13.42 -11.32
N CYS A 112 2.84 13.92 -10.16
CA CYS A 112 2.66 13.14 -8.94
C CYS A 112 1.18 12.92 -8.64
N THR A 113 0.80 11.71 -8.24
CA THR A 113 -0.55 11.39 -7.75
C THR A 113 -0.48 10.65 -6.42
N VAL A 114 -1.58 10.67 -5.67
CA VAL A 114 -1.74 9.83 -4.47
C VAL A 114 -2.98 8.96 -4.69
N ASP A 115 -2.83 7.65 -4.51
CA ASP A 115 -3.91 6.70 -4.74
C ASP A 115 -4.87 6.59 -3.54
N ALA A 116 -5.87 5.73 -3.67
CA ALA A 116 -6.84 5.47 -2.59
C ALA A 116 -6.18 4.91 -1.31
N ASN A 117 -4.99 4.34 -1.42
CA ASN A 117 -4.19 3.79 -0.34
C ASN A 117 -3.23 4.81 0.28
N ALA A 118 -3.40 6.10 -0.03
CA ALA A 118 -2.54 7.20 0.42
C ALA A 118 -1.06 7.02 0.01
N LEU A 119 -0.79 6.23 -1.04
CA LEU A 119 0.54 6.04 -1.60
C LEU A 119 0.79 7.01 -2.74
N SER A 120 1.96 7.63 -2.73
CA SER A 120 2.41 8.54 -3.77
C SER A 120 2.96 7.76 -4.98
N HIS A 121 2.66 8.22 -6.18
CA HIS A 121 3.09 7.64 -7.46
C HIS A 121 3.61 8.73 -8.40
N GLY A 122 4.52 8.37 -9.31
CA GLY A 122 5.07 9.31 -10.30
C GLY A 122 6.11 10.27 -9.73
N GLY A 123 5.92 11.58 -9.91
CA GLY A 123 6.83 12.61 -9.41
C GLY A 123 8.19 12.65 -10.16
N ALA A 124 9.14 13.40 -9.61
CA ALA A 124 10.41 13.70 -10.28
C ALA A 124 11.30 12.46 -10.53
N SER A 125 11.18 11.43 -9.70
CA SER A 125 11.90 10.16 -9.84
C SER A 125 11.09 9.06 -10.54
N GLY A 126 9.82 9.30 -10.86
CA GLY A 126 8.88 8.28 -11.37
C GLY A 126 8.34 7.30 -10.31
N GLY A 127 8.94 7.25 -9.12
CA GLY A 127 8.59 6.32 -8.03
C GLY A 127 7.65 6.87 -6.96
N GLY A 128 7.14 8.08 -7.12
CA GLY A 128 6.27 8.76 -6.15
C GLY A 128 7.02 9.51 -5.06
N GLU A 129 8.35 9.56 -5.13
CA GLU A 129 9.21 10.23 -4.14
C GLU A 129 9.57 11.66 -4.57
N ASP A 130 9.73 12.54 -3.59
CA ASP A 130 10.34 13.84 -3.74
C ASP A 130 11.87 13.78 -3.50
N PRO A 131 12.63 14.83 -3.87
CA PRO A 131 14.08 14.89 -3.62
C PRO A 131 14.50 14.99 -2.14
N LEU A 132 13.54 15.04 -1.21
CA LEU A 132 13.77 15.12 0.24
C LEU A 132 13.53 13.76 0.94
N GLY A 133 13.13 12.73 0.20
CA GLY A 133 12.95 11.38 0.71
C GLY A 133 11.56 11.10 1.24
N TYR A 134 10.55 11.85 0.80
CA TYR A 134 9.15 11.63 1.15
C TYR A 134 8.32 11.33 -0.08
N GLY A 135 7.16 10.70 0.11
CA GLY A 135 6.16 10.63 -0.95
C GLY A 135 5.73 12.03 -1.37
N CYS A 136 5.77 12.35 -2.66
CA CYS A 136 5.29 13.63 -3.15
C CYS A 136 3.79 13.82 -2.80
N ARG A 137 3.37 15.07 -2.56
CA ARG A 137 2.01 15.42 -2.12
C ARG A 137 1.61 14.84 -0.75
N GLN A 138 2.55 14.34 0.04
CA GLN A 138 2.34 13.98 1.44
C GLN A 138 2.50 15.22 2.35
N CYS A 139 1.94 15.18 3.56
CA CYS A 139 2.04 16.27 4.53
C CYS A 139 3.50 16.59 4.90
N VAL A 140 4.32 15.55 5.13
CA VAL A 140 5.75 15.67 5.43
C VAL A 140 6.57 16.18 4.24
N SER A 141 6.21 15.80 3.01
CA SER A 141 6.85 16.31 1.79
C SER A 141 6.64 17.81 1.63
N TYR A 142 5.39 18.27 1.79
CA TYR A 142 5.06 19.69 1.71
C TYR A 142 5.76 20.52 2.79
N THR A 143 5.77 20.03 4.03
CA THR A 143 6.40 20.76 5.15
C THR A 143 7.92 20.72 5.11
N ALA A 144 8.52 19.68 4.53
CA ALA A 144 9.94 19.65 4.20
C ALA A 144 10.32 20.69 3.15
N TRP A 145 9.50 20.82 2.11
CA TRP A 145 9.67 21.87 1.11
C TRP A 145 9.52 23.27 1.72
N LYS A 146 8.50 23.52 2.55
CA LYS A 146 8.32 24.82 3.23
C LYS A 146 9.49 25.14 4.16
N THR A 147 10.00 24.15 4.90
CA THR A 147 11.20 24.31 5.74
C THR A 147 12.38 24.76 4.90
N TYR A 148 12.65 24.08 3.79
CA TYR A 148 13.71 24.45 2.86
C TYR A 148 13.52 25.85 2.28
N GLN A 149 12.31 26.20 1.85
CA GLN A 149 12.00 27.53 1.33
C GLN A 149 12.27 28.65 2.34
N LYS A 150 11.99 28.42 3.63
CA LYS A 150 12.05 29.44 4.67
C LYS A 150 13.41 29.54 5.36
N THR A 151 14.17 28.45 5.38
CA THR A 151 15.39 28.34 6.20
C THR A 151 16.64 27.99 5.40
N GLY A 152 16.48 27.49 4.17
CA GLY A 152 17.56 26.88 3.38
C GLY A 152 17.97 25.48 3.86
N TYR A 153 17.44 24.99 4.99
CA TYR A 153 17.70 23.65 5.50
C TYR A 153 16.75 22.63 4.86
N ALA A 154 17.28 21.54 4.34
CA ALA A 154 16.52 20.46 3.72
C ALA A 154 16.32 19.28 4.70
N PRO A 155 15.16 19.15 5.37
CA PRO A 155 14.92 18.07 6.33
C PRO A 155 14.64 16.76 5.60
N ARG A 156 15.68 15.95 5.39
CA ARG A 156 15.58 14.68 4.65
C ARG A 156 15.34 13.50 5.58
N TYR A 157 14.44 12.60 5.19
CA TYR A 157 14.19 11.32 5.85
C TYR A 157 13.86 11.40 7.36
N TRP A 158 13.12 12.43 7.79
CA TRP A 158 12.65 12.56 9.18
C TRP A 158 11.46 11.66 9.53
N GLY A 159 11.01 10.86 8.56
CA GLY A 159 9.92 9.90 8.73
C GLY A 159 8.55 10.55 8.78
N ASN A 160 7.66 9.94 9.56
CA ASN A 160 6.27 10.35 9.71
C ASN A 160 6.13 11.64 10.52
N ALA A 161 5.02 12.35 10.38
CA ALA A 161 4.77 13.63 11.05
C ALA A 161 4.96 13.57 12.58
N ASN A 162 4.56 12.48 13.24
CA ASN A 162 4.77 12.29 14.68
C ASN A 162 6.25 12.15 15.11
N MET A 163 7.18 11.92 14.17
CA MET A 163 8.62 11.86 14.43
C MET A 163 9.32 13.22 14.26
N TRP A 164 8.69 14.14 13.54
CA TRP A 164 9.27 15.45 13.18
C TRP A 164 9.68 16.31 14.38
N PRO A 165 8.93 16.38 15.51
CA PRO A 165 9.38 17.14 16.67
C PRO A 165 10.75 16.72 17.20
N ASN A 166 11.03 15.41 17.22
CA ASN A 166 12.33 14.90 17.69
C ASN A 166 13.43 15.17 16.66
N ALA A 167 13.14 14.92 15.39
CA ALA A 167 14.10 15.16 14.30
C ALA A 167 14.48 16.65 14.18
N ALA A 168 13.50 17.54 14.32
CA ALA A 168 13.70 18.99 14.31
C ALA A 168 14.63 19.46 15.43
N ARG A 169 14.42 18.97 16.67
CA ARG A 169 15.31 19.28 17.80
C ARG A 169 16.73 18.80 17.56
N ASN A 170 16.90 17.59 17.01
CA ASN A 170 18.22 17.05 16.67
C ASN A 170 18.93 17.86 15.58
N ALA A 171 18.17 18.50 14.70
CA ALA A 171 18.67 19.40 13.67
C ALA A 171 18.86 20.86 14.12
N GLY A 172 18.60 21.17 15.40
CA GLY A 172 18.82 22.50 15.99
C GLY A 172 17.62 23.43 15.94
N PHE A 173 16.46 22.98 15.45
CA PHE A 173 15.23 23.77 15.51
C PHE A 173 14.62 23.72 16.91
N SER A 174 14.11 24.86 17.34
CA SER A 174 13.33 24.94 18.57
C SER A 174 11.91 24.39 18.34
N THR A 175 11.37 23.74 19.36
CA THR A 175 9.97 23.25 19.36
C THR A 175 9.26 23.75 20.60
N GLY A 176 7.95 23.93 20.54
CA GLY A 176 7.16 24.32 21.70
C GLY A 176 5.66 24.21 21.48
N ARG A 177 4.89 24.97 22.26
CA ARG A 177 3.41 24.98 22.22
C ARG A 177 2.81 26.32 21.83
N THR A 178 3.66 27.30 21.50
CA THR A 178 3.22 28.66 21.21
C THR A 178 2.92 28.79 19.72
N PRO A 179 1.67 29.03 19.31
CA PRO A 179 1.34 29.22 17.91
C PRO A 179 2.00 30.49 17.37
N ARG A 180 2.54 30.40 16.16
CA ARG A 180 3.05 31.55 15.40
C ARG A 180 3.11 31.25 13.92
N ALA A 181 3.05 32.29 13.10
CA ALA A 181 3.35 32.19 11.68
C ALA A 181 4.79 31.70 11.46
N ASN A 182 5.07 31.12 10.30
CA ASN A 182 6.37 30.53 9.97
C ASN A 182 6.78 29.41 10.94
N ALA A 183 5.81 28.61 11.36
CA ALA A 183 6.02 27.39 12.13
C ALA A 183 5.39 26.21 11.41
N LEU A 184 5.71 24.99 11.85
CA LEU A 184 4.99 23.79 11.50
C LEU A 184 4.11 23.36 12.66
N GLY A 185 2.83 23.09 12.41
CA GLY A 185 1.92 22.53 13.40
C GLY A 185 1.87 21.01 13.27
N VAL A 186 2.11 20.29 14.36
CA VAL A 186 2.14 18.83 14.41
C VAL A 186 0.97 18.29 15.25
N ILE A 187 0.27 17.31 14.69
CA ILE A 187 -0.63 16.40 15.39
C ILE A 187 0.10 15.06 15.48
N SER A 188 0.50 14.66 16.67
CA SER A 188 1.23 13.41 16.91
C SER A 188 0.30 12.19 16.95
N ALA A 189 -1.01 12.41 17.06
CA ALA A 189 -2.02 11.36 17.18
C ALA A 189 -2.18 10.52 15.89
N GLY A 190 -2.46 9.23 16.09
CA GLY A 190 -2.58 8.24 15.03
C GLY A 190 -1.24 7.58 14.67
N GLN A 191 -1.27 6.67 13.68
CA GLN A 191 -0.11 5.88 13.26
C GLN A 191 1.00 6.76 12.68
N TYR A 192 0.63 7.78 11.92
CA TYR A 192 1.56 8.63 11.16
C TYR A 192 1.67 10.04 11.74
N GLY A 193 0.64 10.48 12.46
CA GLY A 193 0.46 11.90 12.78
C GLY A 193 0.09 12.72 11.54
N HIS A 194 0.08 14.03 11.70
CA HIS A 194 -0.13 14.98 10.62
C HIS A 194 0.67 16.26 10.87
N ILE A 195 1.20 16.87 9.82
CA ILE A 195 2.00 18.08 9.92
C ILE A 195 1.59 19.09 8.85
N VAL A 196 1.52 20.35 9.23
CA VAL A 196 1.09 21.45 8.36
C VAL A 196 2.03 22.63 8.48
N TYR A 197 1.97 23.56 7.53
CA TYR A 197 2.66 24.84 7.65
C TYR A 197 1.68 25.92 8.16
N ILE A 198 2.11 26.70 9.15
CA ILE A 198 1.35 27.81 9.72
C ILE A 198 1.60 29.08 8.90
N GLU A 199 0.62 29.43 8.07
CA GLU A 199 0.64 30.63 7.24
C GLU A 199 0.37 31.91 8.04
N GLY A 200 -0.39 31.82 9.15
CA GLY A 200 -0.68 32.96 10.01
C GLY A 200 -1.26 32.54 11.36
N TYR A 201 -1.08 33.38 12.37
CA TYR A 201 -1.70 33.23 13.69
C TYR A 201 -2.47 34.49 14.05
N ASP A 202 -3.74 34.33 14.42
CA ASP A 202 -4.58 35.39 14.97
C ASP A 202 -4.75 35.16 16.48
N ALA A 203 -4.15 36.05 17.27
CA ALA A 203 -4.22 36.00 18.73
C ALA A 203 -5.60 36.37 19.29
N GLY A 204 -6.38 37.18 18.57
CA GLY A 204 -7.71 37.62 19.02
C GLY A 204 -8.74 36.49 18.98
N SER A 205 -8.66 35.64 17.96
CA SER A 205 -9.49 34.43 17.83
C SER A 205 -8.80 33.14 18.30
N ASN A 206 -7.51 33.21 18.64
CA ASN A 206 -6.64 32.07 18.92
C ASN A 206 -6.69 30.98 17.82
N THR A 207 -6.71 31.40 16.57
CA THR A 207 -6.75 30.51 15.39
C THR A 207 -5.49 30.63 14.56
N VAL A 208 -5.17 29.57 13.83
CA VAL A 208 -4.10 29.54 12.85
C VAL A 208 -4.67 29.29 11.47
N ARG A 209 -4.17 30.06 10.48
CA ARG A 209 -4.35 29.77 9.06
C ARG A 209 -3.23 28.85 8.63
N ILE A 210 -3.59 27.74 8.00
CA ILE A 210 -2.65 26.67 7.64
C ILE A 210 -2.73 26.34 6.17
N SER A 211 -1.61 25.86 5.63
CA SER A 211 -1.54 25.19 4.34
C SER A 211 -0.98 23.78 4.53
N GLN A 212 -1.53 22.82 3.79
CA GLN A 212 -1.20 21.41 3.97
C GLN A 212 -1.41 20.58 2.70
N PHE A 213 -0.92 19.35 2.75
CA PHE A 213 -1.22 18.29 1.80
C PHE A 213 -1.73 17.04 2.51
N ASN A 214 -2.45 16.21 1.76
CA ASN A 214 -2.83 14.85 2.13
C ASN A 214 -3.73 14.71 3.38
N TYR A 215 -4.66 15.64 3.53
CA TYR A 215 -5.82 15.44 4.38
C TYR A 215 -6.97 14.91 3.52
N PHE A 216 -7.63 13.83 3.95
CA PHE A 216 -8.63 13.16 3.13
C PHE A 216 -9.80 14.10 2.83
N ASN A 217 -10.16 14.23 1.56
CA ASN A 217 -11.23 15.11 1.08
C ASN A 217 -11.04 16.61 1.38
N ALA A 218 -9.81 17.08 1.66
CA ALA A 218 -9.54 18.52 1.76
C ALA A 218 -8.94 19.05 0.45
N GLY A 219 -9.61 20.03 -0.15
CA GLY A 219 -9.19 20.63 -1.43
C GLY A 219 -9.48 19.80 -2.68
N GLY A 220 -9.98 18.58 -2.52
CA GLY A 220 -10.42 17.69 -3.61
C GLY A 220 -10.83 16.31 -3.08
N PRO A 221 -11.51 15.46 -3.87
CA PRO A 221 -11.90 14.12 -3.44
C PRO A 221 -10.69 13.18 -3.33
N GLY A 222 -10.60 12.45 -2.22
CA GLY A 222 -9.53 11.48 -1.97
C GLY A 222 -8.30 12.08 -1.27
N TRP A 223 -7.14 11.48 -1.54
CA TRP A 223 -5.85 11.80 -0.93
C TRP A 223 -4.98 12.69 -1.82
N GLY A 224 -3.92 13.26 -1.26
CA GLY A 224 -2.87 13.97 -2.00
C GLY A 224 -3.24 15.35 -2.52
N HIS A 225 -4.29 15.96 -1.99
CA HIS A 225 -4.70 17.32 -2.37
C HIS A 225 -4.07 18.35 -1.45
N TYR A 226 -3.78 19.51 -2.05
CA TYR A 226 -3.45 20.72 -1.31
C TYR A 226 -4.73 21.30 -0.73
N SER A 227 -4.64 21.85 0.48
CA SER A 227 -5.73 22.59 1.07
C SER A 227 -5.25 23.66 2.04
N GLU A 228 -6.10 24.65 2.25
CA GLU A 228 -5.94 25.65 3.29
C GLU A 228 -7.11 25.60 4.26
N MET A 229 -6.84 25.87 5.53
CA MET A 229 -7.83 25.84 6.60
C MET A 229 -7.53 26.93 7.63
N THR A 230 -8.58 27.40 8.32
CA THR A 230 -8.44 28.10 9.60
C THR A 230 -8.94 27.19 10.70
N VAL A 231 -8.06 26.88 11.66
CA VAL A 231 -8.36 25.98 12.78
C VAL A 231 -7.91 26.59 14.11
N PRO A 232 -8.48 26.19 15.26
CA PRO A 232 -7.97 26.64 16.55
C PRO A 232 -6.50 26.26 16.72
N ALA A 233 -5.70 27.16 17.30
CA ALA A 233 -4.26 26.93 17.51
C ALA A 233 -3.97 25.70 18.39
N SER A 234 -4.89 25.36 19.30
CA SER A 234 -4.79 24.17 20.16
C SER A 234 -5.00 22.84 19.41
N THR A 235 -5.30 22.87 18.11
CA THR A 235 -5.37 21.66 17.27
C THR A 235 -4.03 20.92 17.23
N TYR A 236 -2.92 21.66 17.27
CA TYR A 236 -1.57 21.11 17.18
C TYR A 236 -0.96 20.94 18.57
N ASP A 237 -0.48 19.74 18.89
CA ASP A 237 0.16 19.45 20.17
C ASP A 237 1.59 19.99 20.26
N THR A 238 2.23 20.17 19.10
CA THR A 238 3.60 20.66 19.00
C THR A 238 3.74 21.62 17.82
N TYR A 239 4.48 22.71 18.04
CA TYR A 239 4.94 23.63 17.02
C TYR A 239 6.44 23.48 16.81
N ILE A 240 6.88 23.33 15.56
CA ILE A 240 8.28 23.38 15.16
C ILE A 240 8.54 24.76 14.58
N TYR A 241 9.57 25.43 15.05
CA TYR A 241 9.83 26.82 14.70
C TYR A 241 10.89 26.92 13.61
N LEU A 242 10.54 27.54 12.47
CA LEU A 242 11.39 27.70 11.30
C LEU A 242 12.12 29.05 11.29
#